data_AF-A0A523Y3Q6-F1
#
_entry.id   AF-A0A523Y3Q6-F1
#
_cell.length_a   1.000
_cell.length_b   1.000
_cell.length_c   1.000
_cell.angle_alpha   90.00
_cell.angle_beta   90.00
_cell.angle_gamma   90.00
#
_symmetry.space_group_name_H-M   'P 1'
#
loop_
_entity.id
_entity.type
_entity.pdbx_description
1 polymer ?
#
loop_
_entity_poly.entity_id
_entity_poly.type
_entity_poly.pdbx_seq_one_letter_code
_entity_poly.pdbx_strand_id
1 'polypeptide(L)'
;MIEINLLPSEILGRKKNNSLILFTVLSVLPIIFMCIILFFSLEKVINSVQGELAWTKEKTREYQPLSKQLQELKDKKAELQPRLIRAKEVAVNRYPWSLVLYEISRSLPDSIWLTRLAKNIEGKDQLITIEGSTLNQTMDIGKFMDNLNKSSLF
;
A
#
# COMPACT_ATOMS: atom_id res chain seq x y z
N MET A 1 -81.71 72.28 15.18
CA MET A 1 -81.07 70.95 14.99
C MET A 1 -80.26 71.04 13.70
N ILE A 2 -79.09 70.38 13.68
CA ILE A 2 -77.91 70.58 12.80
C ILE A 2 -76.84 71.45 13.50
N GLU A 3 -75.88 70.78 14.14
CA GLU A 3 -74.62 71.38 14.58
C GLU A 3 -73.62 71.24 13.41
N ILE A 4 -73.27 72.36 12.78
CA ILE A 4 -72.30 72.40 11.70
C ILE A 4 -70.92 72.62 12.33
N ASN A 5 -70.08 71.60 12.25
CA ASN A 5 -68.71 71.66 12.72
C ASN A 5 -67.88 72.57 11.78
N LEU A 6 -67.68 73.83 12.20
CA LEU A 6 -67.00 74.91 11.47
C LEU A 6 -65.49 74.97 11.76
N LEU A 7 -64.82 73.83 11.93
CA LEU A 7 -63.36 73.82 12.09
C LEU A 7 -62.69 73.95 10.71
N PRO A 8 -61.90 75.02 10.45
CA PRO A 8 -61.16 75.17 9.21
C PRO A 8 -60.12 74.05 9.09
N SER A 9 -60.04 73.41 7.93
CA SER A 9 -59.08 72.33 7.64
C SER A 9 -57.61 72.76 7.72
N GLU A 10 -57.34 74.06 7.80
CA GLU A 10 -56.01 74.65 7.93
C GLU A 10 -55.41 74.51 9.33
N ILE A 11 -56.24 74.29 10.37
CA ILE A 11 -55.77 74.13 11.77
C ILE A 11 -55.62 72.65 12.19
N LEU A 12 -55.84 71.71 11.27
CA LEU A 12 -55.32 70.35 11.39
C LEU A 12 -53.80 70.40 11.15
N GLY A 13 -53.13 71.09 12.07
CA GLY A 13 -51.69 71.21 12.15
C GLY A 13 -51.14 69.80 12.00
N ARG A 14 -50.48 69.61 10.87
CA ARG A 14 -49.73 68.43 10.43
C ARG A 14 -48.98 67.88 11.64
N LYS A 15 -49.66 67.04 12.44
CA LYS A 15 -49.08 66.40 13.62
C LYS A 15 -48.19 65.34 13.06
N LYS A 16 -47.00 65.83 12.71
CA LYS A 16 -46.01 65.18 11.90
C LYS A 16 -45.87 63.80 12.50
N ASN A 17 -46.12 62.82 11.65
CA ASN A 17 -46.08 61.39 11.91
C ASN A 17 -44.67 60.96 12.38
N ASN A 18 -43.75 61.91 12.57
CA ASN A 18 -42.45 61.81 13.20
C ASN A 18 -42.40 60.85 14.36
N SER A 19 -43.36 60.85 15.30
CA SER A 19 -43.34 59.86 16.39
C SER A 19 -43.55 58.45 15.86
N LEU A 20 -44.55 58.23 15.01
CA LEU A 20 -44.80 56.93 14.36
C LEU A 20 -43.64 56.49 13.47
N ILE A 21 -43.05 57.40 12.69
CA ILE A 21 -41.87 57.19 11.85
C ILE A 21 -40.66 56.84 12.72
N LEU A 22 -40.46 57.54 13.86
CA LEU A 22 -39.39 57.22 14.80
C LEU A 22 -39.57 55.80 15.35
N PHE A 23 -40.79 55.42 15.74
CA PHE A 23 -41.07 54.06 16.23
C PHE A 23 -40.91 53.00 15.13
N THR A 24 -41.31 53.29 13.88
CA THR A 24 -41.12 52.34 12.77
C THR A 24 -39.65 52.17 12.47
N VAL A 25 -38.87 53.25 12.41
CA VAL A 25 -37.43 53.20 12.19
C VAL A 25 -36.75 52.47 13.36
N LEU A 26 -37.11 52.78 14.61
CA LEU A 26 -36.52 52.14 15.79
C LEU A 26 -36.82 50.64 15.86
N SER A 27 -37.95 50.18 15.32
CA SER A 27 -38.31 48.76 15.28
C SER A 27 -37.72 48.03 14.07
N VAL A 28 -37.69 48.64 12.89
CA VAL A 28 -37.27 47.98 11.63
C VAL A 28 -35.76 47.98 11.45
N LEU A 29 -35.09 49.06 11.85
CA LEU A 29 -33.65 49.22 11.69
C LEU A 29 -32.80 48.16 12.42
N PRO A 30 -33.09 47.76 13.68
CA PRO A 30 -32.37 46.66 14.32
C PRO A 30 -32.62 45.31 13.63
N ILE A 31 -33.81 45.08 13.07
CA ILE A 31 -34.13 43.84 12.36
C ILE A 31 -33.29 43.75 11.08
N ILE A 32 -33.21 44.83 10.31
CA ILE A 32 -32.37 44.91 9.11
C ILE A 32 -30.89 44.71 9.48
N PHE A 33 -30.43 45.36 10.55
CA PHE A 33 -29.06 45.22 11.02
C PHE A 33 -28.74 43.77 11.44
N MET A 34 -29.67 43.11 12.13
CA MET A 34 -29.57 41.70 12.51
C MET A 34 -29.47 40.80 11.27
N CYS A 35 -30.31 41.03 10.25
CA CYS A 35 -30.26 40.28 9.00
C CYS A 35 -28.92 40.44 8.27
N ILE A 36 -28.36 41.64 8.23
CA ILE A 36 -27.06 41.91 7.60
C ILE A 36 -25.94 41.15 8.33
N ILE A 37 -25.91 41.18 9.67
CA ILE A 37 -24.92 40.45 10.47
C ILE A 37 -25.00 38.93 10.25
N LEU A 38 -26.22 38.40 10.21
CA LEU A 38 -26.44 36.97 9.97
C LEU A 38 -25.97 36.57 8.57
N PHE A 39 -26.26 37.39 7.55
CA PHE A 39 -25.83 37.13 6.17
C PHE A 39 -24.30 37.10 6.04
N PHE A 40 -23.60 38.10 6.58
CA PHE A 40 -22.13 38.12 6.59
C PHE A 40 -21.51 36.96 7.38
N SER A 41 -22.14 36.55 8.49
CA SER A 41 -21.69 35.38 9.26
C SER A 41 -21.83 34.09 8.45
N LEU A 42 -22.95 33.91 7.76
CA LEU A 42 -23.19 32.73 6.92
C LEU A 42 -22.21 32.67 5.74
N GLU A 43 -21.96 33.80 5.09
CA GLU A 43 -21.03 33.91 3.97
C GLU A 43 -19.58 33.60 4.39
N LYS A 44 -19.16 34.05 5.59
CA LYS A 44 -17.86 33.70 6.16
C LYS A 44 -17.73 32.19 6.42
N VAL A 45 -18.77 31.56 6.98
CA VAL A 45 -18.78 30.11 7.23
C VAL A 45 -18.73 29.33 5.92
N ILE A 46 -19.48 29.76 4.91
CA ILE A 46 -19.47 29.12 3.60
C ILE A 46 -18.07 29.25 2.96
N ASN A 47 -17.46 30.43 3.02
CA ASN A 47 -16.13 30.65 2.46
C ASN A 47 -15.03 29.89 3.22
N SER A 48 -15.11 29.76 4.55
CA SER A 48 -14.15 28.97 5.31
C SER A 48 -14.26 27.48 4.99
N VAL A 49 -15.48 26.95 4.89
CA VAL A 49 -15.71 25.54 4.55
C VAL A 49 -15.28 25.23 3.11
N GLN A 50 -15.53 26.15 2.16
CA GLN A 50 -15.03 26.00 0.79
C GLN A 50 -13.50 26.08 0.70
N GLY A 51 -12.87 26.97 1.47
CA GLY A 51 -11.41 27.08 1.56
C GLY A 51 -10.76 25.81 2.12
N GLU A 52 -11.36 25.22 3.16
CA GLU A 52 -10.89 23.97 3.77
C GLU A 52 -11.06 22.78 2.80
N LEU A 53 -12.17 22.75 2.05
CA LEU A 53 -12.39 21.77 0.97
C LEU A 53 -11.39 21.91 -0.17
N ALA A 54 -11.07 23.15 -0.58
CA ALA A 54 -10.09 23.42 -1.62
C ALA A 54 -8.69 22.96 -1.20
N TRP A 55 -8.28 23.30 0.03
CA TRP A 55 -6.99 22.89 0.60
C TRP A 55 -6.88 21.37 0.76
N THR A 56 -7.94 20.71 1.19
CA THR A 56 -7.98 19.24 1.33
C THR A 56 -7.92 18.55 -0.03
N LYS A 57 -8.62 19.07 -1.06
CA LYS A 57 -8.55 18.57 -2.44
C LYS A 57 -7.17 18.76 -3.05
N GLU A 58 -6.52 19.89 -2.78
CA GLU A 58 -5.18 20.20 -3.27
C GLU A 58 -4.13 19.24 -2.67
N LYS A 59 -4.18 19.01 -1.36
CA LYS A 59 -3.37 17.97 -0.72
C LYS A 59 -3.61 16.59 -1.30
N THR A 60 -4.87 16.22 -1.52
CA THR A 60 -5.21 14.91 -2.11
C THR A 60 -4.64 14.77 -3.53
N ARG A 61 -4.65 15.85 -4.31
CA ARG A 61 -4.08 15.89 -5.66
C ARG A 61 -2.56 15.79 -5.65
N GLU A 62 -1.90 16.34 -4.63
CA GLU A 62 -0.45 16.23 -4.44
C GLU A 62 0.00 14.80 -4.13
N TYR A 63 -0.78 14.04 -3.35
CA TYR A 63 -0.45 12.66 -2.98
C TYR A 63 -0.91 11.59 -3.99
N GLN A 64 -1.86 11.91 -4.88
CA GLN A 64 -2.28 11.01 -5.96
C GLN A 64 -1.14 10.49 -6.87
N PRO A 65 -0.22 11.33 -7.38
CA PRO A 65 0.88 10.85 -8.22
C PRO A 65 1.82 9.92 -7.45
N LEU A 66 2.07 10.19 -6.17
CA LEU A 66 2.91 9.33 -5.32
C LEU A 66 2.27 7.95 -5.10
N SER A 67 0.95 7.90 -4.90
CA SER A 67 0.22 6.63 -4.79
C SER A 67 0.27 5.82 -6.09
N LYS A 68 0.19 6.48 -7.25
CA LYS A 68 0.32 5.79 -8.55
C LYS A 68 1.71 5.21 -8.75
N GLN A 69 2.76 5.98 -8.44
CA GLN A 69 4.14 5.51 -8.52
C GLN A 69 4.40 4.32 -7.60
N LEU A 70 3.86 4.34 -6.38
CA LEU A 70 3.93 3.21 -5.45
C LEU A 70 3.24 1.96 -5.99
N GLN A 71 2.11 2.12 -6.67
CA GLN A 71 1.38 1.01 -7.25
C GLN A 71 2.14 0.40 -8.44
N GLU A 72 2.66 1.23 -9.35
CA GLU A 72 3.51 0.77 -10.46
C GLU A 72 4.78 0.05 -9.98
N LEU A 73 5.42 0.55 -8.91
CA LEU A 73 6.58 -0.09 -8.29
C LEU A 73 6.22 -1.46 -7.67
N LYS A 74 5.05 -1.56 -7.03
CA LYS A 74 4.54 -2.83 -6.49
C LYS A 74 4.27 -3.83 -7.60
N ASP A 75 3.65 -3.40 -8.70
CA ASP A 75 3.32 -4.26 -9.83
C ASP A 75 4.60 -4.77 -10.53
N LYS A 76 5.57 -3.89 -10.76
CA LYS A 76 6.91 -4.29 -11.26
C LYS A 76 7.60 -5.27 -10.33
N LYS A 77 7.52 -5.07 -9.01
CA LYS A 77 8.09 -6.01 -8.03
C LYS A 77 7.39 -7.37 -8.09
N ALA A 78 6.07 -7.38 -8.23
CA ALA A 78 5.28 -8.60 -8.34
C ALA A 78 5.58 -9.38 -9.63
N GLU A 79 5.90 -8.70 -10.73
CA GLU A 79 6.33 -9.35 -11.98
C GLU A 79 7.75 -9.93 -11.89
N LEU A 80 8.67 -9.22 -11.23
CA LEU A 80 10.08 -9.60 -11.15
C LEU A 80 10.37 -10.69 -10.11
N GLN A 81 9.62 -10.73 -9.00
CA GLN A 81 9.79 -11.77 -7.97
C GLN A 81 9.68 -13.22 -8.50
N PRO A 82 8.65 -13.62 -9.27
CA PRO A 82 8.57 -14.99 -9.77
C PRO A 82 9.67 -15.31 -10.77
N ARG A 83 10.20 -14.32 -11.50
CA ARG A 83 11.38 -14.51 -12.36
C ARG A 83 12.64 -14.76 -11.54
N LEU A 84 12.83 -14.02 -10.45
CA LEU A 84 13.95 -14.22 -9.53
C LEU A 84 13.86 -15.54 -8.77
N ILE A 85 12.67 -15.97 -8.35
CA ILE A 85 12.45 -17.27 -7.69
C ILE A 85 12.81 -18.40 -8.64
N ARG A 86 12.28 -18.39 -9.88
CA ARG A 86 12.65 -19.40 -10.89
C ARG A 86 14.14 -19.40 -11.22
N ALA A 87 14.75 -18.22 -11.34
CA ALA A 87 16.19 -18.11 -11.58
C ALA A 87 17.01 -18.68 -10.40
N LYS A 88 16.58 -18.42 -9.16
CA LYS A 88 17.20 -19.00 -7.97
C LYS A 88 17.00 -20.50 -7.87
N GLU A 89 15.81 -21.02 -8.18
CA GLU A 89 15.57 -22.47 -8.22
C GLU A 89 16.50 -23.16 -9.23
N VAL A 90 16.65 -22.58 -10.42
CA VAL A 90 17.59 -23.09 -11.43
C VAL A 90 19.04 -22.99 -10.96
N ALA A 91 19.43 -21.91 -10.29
CA ALA A 91 20.79 -21.74 -9.78
C ALA A 91 21.12 -22.66 -8.60
N VAL A 92 20.19 -22.85 -7.66
CA VAL A 92 20.35 -23.72 -6.48
C VAL A 92 20.31 -25.20 -6.87
N ASN A 93 19.56 -25.57 -7.91
CA ASN A 93 19.62 -26.94 -8.46
C ASN A 93 20.89 -27.24 -9.25
N ARG A 94 21.74 -26.25 -9.56
CA ARG A 94 23.10 -26.48 -10.06
C ARG A 94 24.03 -26.82 -8.89
N TYR A 95 23.70 -27.88 -8.15
CA TYR A 95 24.73 -28.56 -7.38
C TYR A 95 25.78 -29.05 -8.40
N PRO A 96 27.08 -28.91 -8.14
CA PRO A 96 28.12 -29.29 -9.09
C PRO A 96 28.26 -30.82 -9.14
N TRP A 97 27.23 -31.49 -9.68
CA TRP A 97 27.18 -32.94 -9.86
C TRP A 97 28.39 -33.45 -10.63
N SER A 98 28.98 -32.64 -11.51
CA SER A 98 30.24 -32.94 -12.17
C SER A 98 31.38 -33.18 -11.18
N LEU A 99 31.52 -32.37 -10.14
CA LEU A 99 32.55 -32.55 -9.10
C LEU A 99 32.24 -33.76 -8.22
N VAL A 100 30.98 -33.93 -7.84
CA VAL A 100 30.54 -35.09 -7.02
C VAL A 100 30.77 -36.39 -7.77
N LEU A 101 30.34 -36.48 -9.03
CA LEU A 101 30.56 -37.65 -9.89
C LEU A 101 32.04 -37.89 -10.14
N TYR A 102 32.83 -36.83 -10.30
CA TYR A 102 34.28 -36.94 -10.46
C TYR A 102 34.94 -37.56 -9.23
N GLU A 103 34.65 -37.06 -8.03
CA GLU A 103 35.19 -37.63 -6.78
C GLU A 103 34.71 -39.07 -6.54
N ILE A 104 33.44 -39.38 -6.84
CA ILE A 104 32.94 -40.77 -6.78
C ILE A 104 33.74 -41.65 -7.75
N SER A 105 33.93 -41.21 -8.99
CA SER A 105 34.68 -41.96 -10.00
C SER A 105 36.14 -42.18 -9.64
N ARG A 106 36.78 -41.19 -8.99
CA ARG A 106 38.17 -41.24 -8.55
C ARG A 106 38.36 -42.19 -7.36
N SER A 107 37.35 -42.29 -6.51
CA SER A 107 37.39 -43.14 -5.31
C SER A 107 37.06 -44.61 -5.60
N LEU A 108 36.51 -44.93 -6.77
CA LEU A 108 36.18 -46.30 -7.19
C LEU A 108 37.45 -47.16 -7.42
N PRO A 109 37.57 -48.33 -6.77
CA PRO A 109 38.54 -49.35 -7.14
C PRO A 109 38.21 -50.00 -8.50
N ASP A 110 39.23 -50.50 -9.21
CA ASP A 110 39.11 -51.12 -10.54
C ASP A 110 38.15 -52.33 -10.61
N SER A 111 37.82 -52.93 -9.47
CA SER A 111 36.98 -54.13 -9.32
C SER A 111 35.52 -53.84 -8.95
N ILE A 112 35.09 -52.59 -8.94
CA ILE A 112 33.71 -52.17 -8.62
C ILE A 112 33.04 -51.53 -9.83
N TRP A 113 31.83 -51.99 -10.14
CA TRP A 113 30.96 -51.36 -11.13
C TRP A 113 29.72 -50.79 -10.44
N LEU A 114 29.44 -49.51 -10.69
CA LEU A 114 28.23 -48.86 -10.20
C LEU A 114 27.05 -49.18 -11.13
N THR A 115 25.94 -49.61 -10.55
CA THR A 115 24.70 -49.96 -11.27
C THR A 115 23.64 -48.89 -11.09
N ARG A 116 23.61 -48.22 -9.95
CA ARG A 116 22.66 -47.13 -9.67
C ARG A 116 23.30 -46.05 -8.80
N LEU A 117 23.05 -44.80 -9.16
CA LEU A 117 23.27 -43.64 -8.31
C LEU A 117 21.94 -42.90 -8.17
N ALA A 118 21.41 -42.80 -6.96
CA ALA A 118 20.14 -42.12 -6.70
C ALA A 118 20.35 -41.03 -5.64
N LYS A 119 19.87 -39.82 -5.94
CA LYS A 119 19.78 -38.73 -4.96
C LYS A 119 18.42 -38.81 -4.28
N ASN A 120 18.43 -39.01 -2.97
CA ASN A 120 17.24 -38.90 -2.14
C ASN A 120 17.33 -37.62 -1.29
N ILE A 121 16.20 -36.92 -1.17
CA ILE A 121 16.10 -35.72 -0.35
C ILE A 121 15.17 -36.08 0.80
N GLU A 122 15.75 -36.35 1.98
CA GLU A 122 14.99 -36.56 3.21
C GLU A 122 15.09 -35.30 4.06
N GLY A 123 14.07 -34.43 3.95
CA GLY A 123 14.01 -33.19 4.73
C GLY A 123 15.11 -32.19 4.34
N LYS A 124 16.04 -31.91 5.26
CA LYS A 124 17.18 -30.99 5.05
C LYS A 124 18.47 -31.70 4.63
N ASP A 125 18.53 -33.02 4.75
CA ASP A 125 19.72 -33.79 4.47
C ASP A 125 19.67 -34.36 3.05
N GLN A 126 20.75 -34.19 2.30
CA GLN A 126 20.90 -34.79 0.98
C GLN A 126 21.58 -36.15 1.13
N LEU A 127 20.82 -37.21 0.92
CA LEU A 127 21.32 -38.58 0.94
C LEU A 127 21.61 -39.03 -0.49
N ILE A 128 22.79 -39.61 -0.72
CA ILE A 128 23.16 -40.23 -2.00
C ILE A 128 23.22 -41.73 -1.78
N THR A 129 22.33 -42.46 -2.45
CA THR A 129 22.32 -43.92 -2.46
C THR A 129 23.12 -44.41 -3.66
N ILE A 130 24.16 -45.21 -3.39
CA ILE A 130 25.05 -45.79 -4.40
C ILE A 130 24.88 -47.30 -4.37
N GLU A 131 24.52 -47.90 -5.50
CA GLU A 131 24.42 -49.35 -5.67
C GLU A 131 25.41 -49.81 -6.74
N GLY A 132 26.09 -50.92 -6.49
CA GLY A 132 27.07 -51.48 -7.40
C GLY A 132 27.31 -52.96 -7.16
N SER A 133 28.11 -53.56 -8.03
CA SER A 133 28.53 -54.95 -7.96
C SER A 133 30.06 -55.03 -7.95
N THR A 134 30.60 -56.00 -7.21
CA THR A 134 32.03 -56.25 -7.11
C THR A 134 32.28 -57.75 -7.02
N LEU A 135 33.45 -58.17 -7.48
CA LEU A 135 33.92 -59.55 -7.37
C LEU A 135 34.34 -59.89 -5.93
N ASN A 136 34.68 -58.91 -5.10
CA ASN A 136 35.16 -59.14 -3.73
C ASN A 136 34.55 -58.14 -2.73
N GLN A 137 33.34 -58.49 -2.25
CA GLN A 137 32.48 -57.58 -1.47
C GLN A 137 33.17 -56.96 -0.25
N THR A 138 33.94 -57.72 0.53
CA THR A 138 34.43 -57.22 1.83
C THR A 138 35.59 -56.24 1.69
N MET A 139 36.54 -56.52 0.79
CA MET A 139 37.76 -55.72 0.68
C MET A 139 37.56 -54.48 -0.19
N ASP A 140 36.82 -54.63 -1.29
CA ASP A 140 36.69 -53.55 -2.27
C ASP A 140 35.70 -52.48 -1.80
N ILE A 141 34.60 -52.89 -1.14
CA ILE A 141 33.66 -51.94 -0.52
C ILE A 141 34.33 -51.16 0.61
N GLY A 142 35.15 -51.83 1.44
CA GLY A 142 35.89 -51.17 2.51
C GLY A 142 36.89 -50.12 1.99
N LYS A 143 37.62 -50.44 0.92
CA LYS A 143 38.52 -49.48 0.25
C LYS A 143 37.77 -48.30 -0.37
N PHE A 144 36.63 -48.57 -1.00
CA PHE A 144 35.78 -47.52 -1.56
C PHE A 144 35.26 -46.56 -0.47
N MET A 145 34.80 -47.10 0.67
CA MET A 145 34.36 -46.28 1.80
C MET A 145 35.50 -45.45 2.39
N ASP A 146 36.70 -46.04 2.55
CA ASP A 146 37.88 -45.32 3.06
C ASP A 146 38.33 -44.21 2.09
N ASN A 147 38.29 -44.47 0.78
CA ASN A 147 38.61 -43.47 -0.24
C ASN A 147 37.61 -42.31 -0.26
N LEU A 148 36.31 -42.61 -0.12
CA LEU A 148 35.27 -41.57 -0.03
C LEU A 148 35.43 -40.71 1.22
N ASN A 149 35.72 -41.30 2.37
CA ASN A 149 35.91 -40.58 3.65
C ASN A 149 37.19 -39.70 3.66
N LYS A 150 38.13 -39.96 2.74
CA LYS A 150 39.33 -39.14 2.52
C LYS A 150 39.12 -38.03 1.50
N SER A 151 38.03 -38.07 0.71
CA SER A 151 37.73 -37.04 -0.27
C SER A 151 37.17 -35.79 0.43
N SER A 152 37.55 -34.60 -0.04
CA SER A 152 37.17 -33.33 0.60
C SER A 152 35.69 -32.95 0.44
N LEU A 153 34.89 -33.75 -0.26
CA LEU A 153 33.48 -33.45 -0.57
C LEU A 153 32.48 -34.17 0.34
N PHE A 154 32.89 -35.20 1.09
CA PHE A 154 32.05 -36.02 1.96
C PHE A 154 32.59 -35.99 3.39
#